data_AF-A0A9C8KAL8-F1
#
_entry.id   AF-A0A9C8KAL8-F1
#
_cell.length_a   1.000
_cell.length_b   1.000
_cell.length_c   1.000
_cell.angle_alpha   90.00
_cell.angle_beta   90.00
_cell.angle_gamma   90.00
#
_symmetry.space_group_name_H-M   'P 1'
#
loop_
_entity.id
_entity.type
_entity.pdbx_description
1 polymer ?
#
loop_
_entity_poly.entity_id
_entity_poly.type
_entity_poly.pdbx_seq_one_letter_code
_entity_poly.pdbx_strand_id
1 'polypeptide(L)'
;MKTPKINSFKSFVNISIVLVLLTSACAQSGSKSKAQTVTKIEAKEVVEKPKIDIQMAVLSDNLEAVRQHIEAGTDINKKDAMSGSTPLISAASFGKNDIVKALIDAGADLNLKNNDGATALHTAAFFCHVEIVQLLIDAKADKTVKNNFGATPRESVMGPFTEIKPIYEMLQQQLGPLGLQLDLNEVEKTRPVIAMMLQ
;
A
#
# COMPACT_ATOMS: atom_id res chain seq x y z
N MET A 1 2.64 -61.55 12.15
CA MET A 1 1.23 -61.41 11.71
C MET A 1 1.21 -60.68 10.37
N LYS A 2 0.32 -61.13 9.47
CA LYS A 2 0.30 -60.89 8.03
C LYS A 2 0.08 -59.41 7.67
N THR A 3 0.73 -58.95 6.59
CA THR A 3 0.26 -57.83 5.76
C THR A 3 -0.88 -58.32 4.85
N PRO A 4 -1.71 -57.41 4.31
CA PRO A 4 -1.44 -56.99 2.94
C PRO A 4 -1.63 -55.49 2.66
N LYS A 5 -0.86 -55.03 1.67
CA LYS A 5 -1.06 -53.79 0.90
C LYS A 5 -2.22 -53.98 -0.07
N ILE A 6 -3.01 -52.92 -0.33
CA ILE A 6 -3.74 -52.78 -1.59
C ILE A 6 -3.47 -51.39 -2.16
N ASN A 7 -2.89 -51.41 -3.36
CA ASN A 7 -2.64 -50.28 -4.25
C ASN A 7 -3.89 -49.98 -5.09
N SER A 8 -3.87 -48.79 -5.72
CA SER A 8 -4.24 -48.54 -7.13
C SER A 8 -5.73 -48.63 -7.49
N PHE A 9 -6.29 -47.59 -8.11
CA PHE A 9 -6.44 -47.56 -9.57
C PHE A 9 -6.91 -46.19 -10.08
N LYS A 10 -6.48 -45.88 -11.29
CA LYS A 10 -6.64 -44.61 -12.01
C LYS A 10 -8.03 -44.45 -12.63
N SER A 11 -8.32 -43.18 -12.96
CA SER A 11 -8.91 -42.72 -14.23
C SER A 11 -10.40 -42.98 -14.49
N PHE A 12 -11.17 -41.89 -14.62
CA PHE A 12 -12.19 -41.80 -15.67
C PHE A 12 -12.06 -40.47 -16.41
N VAL A 13 -11.33 -40.56 -17.52
CA VAL A 13 -11.33 -39.63 -18.64
C VAL A 13 -12.73 -39.66 -19.26
N ASN A 14 -13.43 -38.52 -19.29
CA ASN A 14 -14.73 -38.38 -19.94
C ASN A 14 -14.52 -37.96 -21.40
N ILE A 15 -14.19 -38.95 -22.25
CA ILE A 15 -14.18 -38.81 -23.71
C ILE A 15 -15.55 -39.29 -24.21
N SER A 16 -16.39 -38.36 -24.66
CA SER A 16 -17.53 -38.68 -25.52
C SER A 16 -17.17 -38.24 -26.94
N ILE A 17 -16.60 -39.18 -27.69
CA ILE A 17 -16.45 -39.12 -29.15
C ILE A 17 -17.80 -39.54 -29.73
N VAL A 18 -18.45 -38.66 -30.49
CA VAL A 18 -19.44 -39.07 -31.49
C VAL A 18 -18.99 -38.51 -32.83
N LEU A 19 -18.54 -39.42 -33.68
CA LEU A 19 -18.14 -39.23 -35.06
C LEU A 19 -19.34 -39.61 -35.94
N VAL A 20 -19.90 -38.68 -36.73
CA VAL A 20 -20.75 -39.03 -37.88
C VAL A 20 -20.29 -38.23 -39.10
N LEU A 21 -20.07 -38.99 -40.17
CA LEU A 21 -19.37 -38.67 -41.40
C LEU A 21 -20.21 -37.85 -42.41
N LEU A 22 -19.44 -37.21 -43.29
CA LEU A 22 -19.77 -36.37 -44.44
C LEU A 22 -20.76 -36.99 -45.44
N THR A 23 -21.60 -36.14 -46.05
CA THR A 23 -21.92 -36.22 -47.49
C THR A 23 -22.03 -34.81 -48.09
N SER A 24 -21.89 -34.78 -49.41
CA SER A 24 -21.20 -33.78 -50.23
C SER A 24 -22.08 -32.74 -50.92
N ALA A 25 -21.50 -31.55 -51.09
CA ALA A 25 -21.50 -30.65 -52.26
C ALA A 25 -22.82 -30.22 -52.94
N CYS A 26 -23.01 -28.90 -53.03
CA CYS A 26 -23.14 -28.17 -54.30
C CYS A 26 -22.76 -26.70 -54.09
N ALA A 27 -22.01 -26.15 -55.04
CA ALA A 27 -21.40 -24.81 -55.02
C ALA A 27 -22.20 -23.81 -55.87
N GLN A 28 -22.32 -22.55 -55.43
CA GLN A 28 -22.31 -21.32 -56.26
C GLN A 28 -22.30 -20.10 -55.31
N SER A 29 -21.16 -19.41 -55.15
CA SER A 29 -20.74 -18.17 -55.84
C SER A 29 -21.49 -16.88 -55.42
N GLY A 30 -20.81 -15.98 -54.70
CA GLY A 30 -21.32 -14.62 -54.42
C GLY A 30 -20.60 -13.83 -53.31
N SER A 31 -19.43 -13.26 -53.64
CA SER A 31 -18.75 -12.04 -53.12
C SER A 31 -18.93 -11.48 -51.68
N LYS A 32 -17.75 -11.34 -50.99
CA LYS A 32 -17.24 -10.22 -50.13
C LYS A 32 -17.96 -9.94 -48.79
N SER A 33 -17.40 -10.33 -47.63
CA SER A 33 -16.47 -9.56 -46.75
C SER A 33 -17.01 -8.17 -46.39
N LYS A 34 -17.22 -7.75 -45.12
CA LYS A 34 -16.32 -7.85 -43.95
C LYS A 34 -17.04 -7.34 -42.69
N ALA A 35 -16.51 -7.75 -41.54
CA ALA A 35 -16.60 -7.13 -40.20
C ALA A 35 -17.86 -7.40 -39.38
N GLN A 36 -17.87 -8.58 -38.74
CA GLN A 36 -18.42 -8.75 -37.39
C GLN A 36 -17.81 -7.69 -36.47
N THR A 37 -18.67 -6.87 -35.88
CA THR A 37 -18.41 -6.12 -34.66
C THR A 37 -18.12 -7.11 -33.54
N VAL A 38 -16.84 -7.42 -33.34
CA VAL A 38 -16.36 -8.03 -32.10
C VAL A 38 -16.34 -6.89 -31.07
N THR A 39 -17.40 -6.78 -30.29
CA THR A 39 -17.35 -6.08 -29.01
C THR A 39 -16.30 -6.76 -28.14
N LYS A 40 -15.10 -6.16 -28.09
CA LYS A 40 -14.03 -6.48 -27.15
C LYS A 40 -14.56 -6.13 -25.76
N ILE A 41 -15.21 -7.09 -25.10
CA ILE A 41 -15.39 -7.04 -23.66
C ILE A 41 -13.99 -7.34 -23.12
N GLU A 42 -13.26 -6.28 -22.76
CA GLU A 42 -12.06 -6.42 -21.95
C GLU A 42 -12.53 -6.97 -20.61
N ALA A 43 -12.38 -8.28 -20.43
CA ALA A 43 -12.51 -8.90 -19.14
C ALA A 43 -11.46 -8.25 -18.24
N LYS A 44 -11.89 -7.32 -17.37
CA LYS A 44 -11.07 -6.82 -16.28
C LYS A 44 -10.66 -8.05 -15.49
N GLU A 45 -9.39 -8.44 -15.62
CA GLU A 45 -8.81 -9.54 -14.88
C GLU A 45 -9.12 -9.28 -13.40
N VAL A 46 -9.83 -10.20 -12.77
CA VAL A 46 -10.22 -10.06 -11.36
C VAL A 46 -8.93 -10.23 -10.57
N VAL A 47 -8.26 -9.10 -10.28
CA VAL A 47 -7.07 -9.08 -9.44
C VAL A 47 -7.45 -9.69 -8.10
N GLU A 48 -6.91 -10.87 -7.79
CA GLU A 48 -7.16 -11.55 -6.53
C GLU A 48 -6.65 -10.66 -5.40
N LYS A 49 -7.49 -10.43 -4.38
CA LYS A 49 -7.13 -9.59 -3.24
C LYS A 49 -5.87 -10.17 -2.56
N PRO A 50 -4.85 -9.34 -2.25
CA PRO A 50 -3.64 -9.83 -1.60
C PRO A 50 -3.94 -10.57 -0.30
N LYS A 51 -3.17 -11.63 -0.04
CA LYS A 51 -3.32 -12.47 1.16
C LYS A 51 -2.87 -11.76 2.45
N ILE A 52 -1.92 -10.83 2.33
CA ILE A 52 -1.43 -10.00 3.43
C ILE A 52 -2.35 -8.79 3.60
N ASP A 53 -2.52 -8.31 4.83
CA ASP A 53 -3.21 -7.04 5.09
C ASP A 53 -2.36 -5.85 4.62
N ILE A 54 -2.99 -4.78 4.13
CA ILE A 54 -2.27 -3.62 3.58
C ILE A 54 -1.37 -2.95 4.62
N GLN A 55 -1.77 -2.89 5.89
CA GLN A 55 -0.92 -2.33 6.95
C GLN A 55 0.31 -3.21 7.17
N MET A 56 0.14 -4.53 7.16
CA MET A 56 1.27 -5.46 7.25
C MET A 56 2.17 -5.39 6.02
N ALA A 57 1.63 -5.16 4.83
CA ALA A 57 2.42 -4.89 3.63
C ALA A 57 3.27 -3.62 3.78
N VAL A 58 2.69 -2.53 4.32
CA VAL A 58 3.42 -1.29 4.62
C VAL A 58 4.53 -1.53 5.65
N LEU A 59 4.21 -2.17 6.78
CA LEU A 59 5.17 -2.42 7.87
C LEU A 59 6.32 -3.34 7.45
N SER A 60 6.07 -4.28 6.54
CA SER A 60 7.09 -5.18 5.98
C SER A 60 7.79 -4.62 4.73
N ASP A 61 7.53 -3.36 4.35
CA ASP A 61 8.09 -2.70 3.18
C ASP A 61 7.81 -3.43 1.85
N ASN A 62 6.66 -4.10 1.77
CA ASN A 62 6.24 -4.88 0.62
C ASN A 62 5.44 -3.99 -0.35
N LEU A 63 6.17 -3.16 -1.12
CA LEU A 63 5.59 -2.27 -2.13
C LEU A 63 4.70 -3.01 -3.14
N GLU A 64 5.09 -4.23 -3.53
CA GLU A 64 4.33 -5.02 -4.50
C GLU A 64 2.95 -5.41 -3.96
N ALA A 65 2.87 -5.87 -2.71
CA ALA A 65 1.58 -6.14 -2.08
C ALA A 65 0.73 -4.87 -1.92
N VAL A 66 1.35 -3.71 -1.64
CA VAL A 66 0.64 -2.42 -1.60
C VAL A 66 0.06 -2.08 -2.98
N ARG A 67 0.81 -2.26 -4.07
CA ARG A 67 0.33 -2.05 -5.45
C ARG A 67 -0.84 -2.96 -5.78
N GLN A 68 -0.75 -4.25 -5.44
CA GLN A 68 -1.85 -5.18 -5.65
C GLN A 68 -3.12 -4.78 -4.86
N HIS A 69 -2.98 -4.24 -3.65
CA HIS A 69 -4.12 -3.69 -2.91
C HIS A 69 -4.77 -2.50 -3.61
N ILE A 70 -3.96 -1.59 -4.15
CA ILE A 70 -4.41 -0.43 -4.94
C ILE A 70 -5.17 -0.91 -6.18
N GLU A 71 -4.60 -1.85 -6.95
CA GLU A 71 -5.20 -2.41 -8.17
C GLU A 71 -6.50 -3.16 -7.89
N ALA A 72 -6.56 -3.89 -6.77
CA ALA A 72 -7.77 -4.59 -6.32
C ALA A 72 -8.86 -3.64 -5.77
N GLY A 73 -8.58 -2.33 -5.67
CA GLY A 73 -9.53 -1.34 -5.14
C GLY A 73 -9.80 -1.49 -3.65
N THR A 74 -8.81 -1.96 -2.88
CA THR A 74 -8.88 -1.96 -1.41
C THR A 74 -9.03 -0.52 -0.92
N ASP A 75 -9.82 -0.31 0.14
CA ASP A 75 -9.88 1.00 0.81
C ASP A 75 -8.53 1.33 1.46
N ILE A 76 -7.71 2.11 0.74
CA ILE A 76 -6.38 2.56 1.17
C ILE A 76 -6.43 3.66 2.25
N ASN A 77 -7.62 4.11 2.63
CA ASN A 77 -7.86 5.09 3.71
C ASN A 77 -8.36 4.42 4.99
N LYS A 78 -8.55 3.09 4.98
CA LYS A 78 -8.99 2.35 6.15
C LYS A 78 -7.97 2.47 7.27
N LYS A 79 -8.44 2.92 8.43
CA LYS A 79 -7.64 3.02 9.65
C LYS A 79 -7.44 1.66 10.30
N ASP A 80 -6.24 1.41 10.81
CA ASP A 80 -6.00 0.26 11.68
C ASP A 80 -6.70 0.46 13.04
N ALA A 81 -7.05 -0.64 13.71
CA ALA A 81 -7.85 -0.58 14.93
C ALA A 81 -7.07 -0.10 16.17
N MET A 82 -5.74 -0.22 16.16
CA MET A 82 -4.90 0.03 17.33
C MET A 82 -4.47 1.49 17.41
N SER A 83 -3.91 2.01 16.31
CA SER A 83 -3.37 3.37 16.26
C SER A 83 -4.28 4.35 15.52
N GLY A 84 -5.28 3.85 14.80
CA GLY A 84 -6.11 4.68 13.92
C GLY A 84 -5.37 5.18 12.69
N SER A 85 -4.18 4.64 12.39
CA SER A 85 -3.35 5.08 11.27
C SER A 85 -3.90 4.51 9.97
N THR A 86 -3.88 5.32 8.92
CA THR A 86 -4.05 4.85 7.54
C THR A 86 -2.74 4.23 7.05
N PRO A 87 -2.76 3.43 5.96
CA PRO A 87 -1.54 2.96 5.29
C PRO A 87 -0.53 4.08 5.03
N LEU A 88 -1.01 5.27 4.62
CA LEU A 88 -0.16 6.43 4.37
C LEU A 88 0.51 6.96 5.64
N ILE A 89 -0.22 7.04 6.77
CA ILE A 89 0.35 7.48 8.06
C ILE A 89 1.41 6.48 8.56
N SER A 90 1.15 5.18 8.41
CA SER A 90 2.11 4.12 8.74
C SER A 90 3.37 4.24 7.87
N ALA A 91 3.21 4.35 6.55
CA ALA A 91 4.33 4.49 5.62
C ALA A 91 5.18 5.74 5.92
N ALA A 92 4.50 6.85 6.23
CA ALA A 92 5.14 8.09 6.64
C ALA A 92 5.91 7.98 7.97
N SER A 93 5.38 7.24 8.95
CA SER A 93 6.06 7.04 10.25
C SER A 93 7.34 6.19 10.11
N PHE A 94 7.29 5.16 9.27
CA PHE A 94 8.38 4.19 9.10
C PHE A 94 9.35 4.52 7.94
N GLY A 95 9.26 5.71 7.34
CA GLY A 95 10.22 6.14 6.32
C GLY A 95 10.11 5.37 4.99
N LYS A 96 8.90 4.93 4.60
CA LYS A 96 8.68 4.09 3.42
C LYS A 96 8.39 4.92 2.17
N ASN A 97 9.42 5.58 1.62
CA ASN A 97 9.29 6.59 0.57
C ASN A 97 8.52 6.11 -0.67
N ASP A 98 8.87 4.94 -1.21
CA ASP A 98 8.22 4.39 -2.40
C ASP A 98 6.75 4.02 -2.16
N ILE A 99 6.43 3.56 -0.95
CA ILE A 99 5.05 3.23 -0.54
C ILE A 99 4.25 4.51 -0.35
N VAL A 100 4.82 5.54 0.29
CA VAL A 100 4.18 6.86 0.40
C VAL A 100 3.84 7.39 -0.99
N LYS A 101 4.81 7.36 -1.92
CA LYS A 101 4.59 7.81 -3.29
C LYS A 101 3.46 7.04 -3.97
N ALA A 102 3.48 5.70 -3.90
CA ALA A 102 2.44 4.87 -4.49
C ALA A 102 1.03 5.15 -3.90
N LEU A 103 0.94 5.38 -2.59
CA LEU A 103 -0.34 5.71 -1.93
C LEU A 103 -0.84 7.12 -2.31
N ILE A 104 0.05 8.10 -2.41
CA ILE A 104 -0.28 9.46 -2.89
C ILE A 104 -0.76 9.40 -4.34
N ASP A 105 -0.03 8.71 -5.22
CA ASP A 105 -0.38 8.56 -6.64
C ASP A 105 -1.73 7.85 -6.82
N ALA A 106 -2.09 6.97 -5.88
CA ALA A 106 -3.38 6.27 -5.84
C ALA A 106 -4.52 7.10 -5.20
N GLY A 107 -4.26 8.32 -4.75
CA GLY A 107 -5.28 9.21 -4.19
C GLY A 107 -5.63 8.96 -2.72
N ALA A 108 -4.68 8.48 -1.91
CA ALA A 108 -4.86 8.43 -0.46
C ALA A 108 -5.21 9.81 0.12
N ASP A 109 -6.12 9.86 1.10
CA ASP A 109 -6.50 11.10 1.77
C ASP A 109 -5.39 11.53 2.74
N LEU A 110 -4.74 12.64 2.41
CA LEU A 110 -3.59 13.18 3.13
C LEU A 110 -3.95 13.80 4.49
N ASN A 111 -5.23 14.10 4.73
CA ASN A 111 -5.71 14.86 5.88
C ASN A 111 -6.35 14.00 6.97
N LEU A 112 -6.45 12.69 6.74
CA LEU A 112 -6.91 11.76 7.77
C LEU A 112 -5.97 11.78 8.98
N LYS A 113 -6.58 11.69 10.16
CA LYS A 113 -5.89 11.71 11.45
C LYS A 113 -5.89 10.34 12.11
N ASN A 114 -4.77 9.97 12.71
CA ASN A 114 -4.70 8.83 13.61
C ASN A 114 -5.29 9.15 15.01
N ASN A 115 -5.16 8.24 15.97
CA ASN A 115 -5.70 8.41 17.33
C ASN A 115 -5.06 9.59 18.10
N ASP A 116 -3.84 10.01 17.74
CA ASP A 116 -3.16 11.18 18.29
C ASP A 116 -3.56 12.49 17.58
N GLY A 117 -4.48 12.42 16.63
CA GLY A 117 -4.84 13.55 15.79
C GLY A 117 -3.80 13.87 14.71
N ALA A 118 -2.75 13.05 14.57
CA ALA A 118 -1.66 13.28 13.64
C ALA A 118 -2.03 12.82 12.22
N THR A 119 -1.67 13.64 11.23
CA THR A 119 -1.72 13.28 9.80
C THR A 119 -0.40 12.65 9.36
N ALA A 120 -0.33 12.17 8.12
CA ALA A 120 0.93 11.66 7.56
C ALA A 120 2.05 12.73 7.57
N LEU A 121 1.69 14.01 7.40
CA LEU A 121 2.67 15.10 7.45
C LEU A 121 3.20 15.34 8.86
N HIS A 122 2.36 15.18 9.90
CA HIS A 122 2.82 15.24 11.29
C HIS A 122 3.84 14.15 11.59
N THR A 123 3.55 12.90 11.20
CA THR A 123 4.43 11.76 11.50
C THR A 123 5.74 11.84 10.71
N ALA A 124 5.69 12.17 9.41
CA ALA A 124 6.88 12.39 8.60
C ALA A 124 7.76 13.50 9.17
N ALA A 125 7.16 14.61 9.63
CA ALA A 125 7.88 15.71 10.24
C ALA A 125 8.52 15.29 11.58
N PHE A 126 7.75 14.64 12.46
CA PHE A 126 8.22 14.20 13.76
C PHE A 126 9.40 13.22 13.65
N PHE A 127 9.34 12.26 12.73
CA PHE A 127 10.42 11.30 12.51
C PHE A 127 11.52 11.80 11.55
N CYS A 128 11.46 13.07 11.11
CA CYS A 128 12.47 13.72 10.27
C CYS A 128 12.70 13.07 8.90
N HIS A 129 11.65 12.48 8.31
CA HIS A 129 11.72 11.87 6.96
C HIS A 129 11.59 12.95 5.89
N VAL A 130 12.68 13.66 5.60
CA VAL A 130 12.75 14.82 4.69
C VAL A 130 12.08 14.55 3.34
N GLU A 131 12.38 13.41 2.71
CA GLU A 131 11.82 13.08 1.40
C GLU A 131 10.29 12.91 1.45
N ILE A 132 9.77 12.26 2.49
CA ILE A 132 8.33 12.07 2.69
C ILE A 132 7.65 13.41 2.97
N VAL A 133 8.28 14.29 3.77
CA VAL A 133 7.78 15.65 3.98
C VAL A 133 7.68 16.40 2.65
N GLN A 134 8.70 16.29 1.79
CA GLN A 134 8.67 16.90 0.46
C GLN A 134 7.56 16.30 -0.42
N LEU A 135 7.42 14.98 -0.49
CA LEU A 135 6.35 14.31 -1.25
C LEU A 135 4.95 14.78 -0.82
N LEU A 136 4.71 14.89 0.48
CA LEU A 136 3.43 15.34 1.02
C LEU A 136 3.18 16.83 0.75
N ILE A 137 4.20 17.69 0.80
CA ILE A 137 4.09 19.12 0.43
C ILE A 137 3.77 19.26 -1.05
N ASP A 138 4.44 18.50 -1.91
CA ASP A 138 4.22 18.53 -3.36
C ASP A 138 2.81 18.07 -3.71
N ALA A 139 2.30 17.07 -2.98
CA ALA A 139 0.92 16.58 -3.03
C ALA A 139 -0.11 17.49 -2.34
N LYS A 140 0.29 18.66 -1.84
CA LYS A 140 -0.58 19.66 -1.19
C LYS A 140 -1.27 19.19 0.09
N ALA A 141 -0.61 18.36 0.90
CA ALA A 141 -1.06 18.06 2.25
C ALA A 141 -1.25 19.34 3.08
N ASP A 142 -2.30 19.40 3.90
CA ASP A 142 -2.60 20.59 4.70
C ASP A 142 -1.60 20.72 5.86
N LYS A 143 -0.78 21.77 5.80
CA LYS A 143 0.25 22.11 6.80
C LYS A 143 -0.31 22.77 8.06
N THR A 144 -1.60 23.13 8.07
CA THR A 144 -2.25 23.90 9.15
C THR A 144 -3.06 23.03 10.10
N VAL A 145 -3.24 21.75 9.77
CA VAL A 145 -3.94 20.79 10.62
C VAL A 145 -3.26 20.69 11.98
N LYS A 146 -4.04 20.78 13.06
CA LYS A 146 -3.56 20.53 14.41
C LYS A 146 -3.85 19.10 14.87
N ASN A 147 -2.86 18.47 15.50
CA ASN A 147 -3.03 17.21 16.23
C ASN A 147 -3.72 17.41 17.58
N ASN A 148 -3.90 16.35 18.37
CA ASN A 148 -4.57 16.42 19.67
C ASN A 148 -3.79 17.21 20.73
N PHE A 149 -2.51 17.50 20.47
CA PHE A 149 -1.66 18.36 21.30
C PHE A 149 -1.73 19.84 20.88
N GLY A 150 -2.55 20.17 19.88
CA GLY A 150 -2.71 21.54 19.38
C GLY A 150 -1.57 22.03 18.49
N ALA A 151 -0.67 21.14 18.08
CA ALA A 151 0.48 21.45 17.23
C ALA A 151 0.20 21.09 15.76
N THR A 152 0.65 21.95 14.86
CA THR A 152 0.80 21.66 13.42
C THR A 152 2.03 20.77 13.16
N PRO A 153 2.19 20.23 11.94
CA PRO A 153 3.42 19.50 11.57
C PRO A 153 4.69 20.33 11.73
N ARG A 154 4.62 21.65 11.52
CA ARG A 154 5.76 22.55 11.75
C ARG A 154 6.04 22.70 13.24
N GLU A 155 5.01 22.98 14.04
CA GLU A 155 5.15 23.20 15.48
C GLU A 155 5.66 21.96 16.22
N SER A 156 5.37 20.74 15.72
CA SER A 156 5.87 19.50 16.32
C SER A 156 7.40 19.35 16.29
N VAL A 157 8.10 20.10 15.43
CA VAL A 157 9.57 20.06 15.30
C VAL A 157 10.28 21.33 15.79
N MET A 158 9.55 22.35 16.26
CA MET A 158 10.14 23.65 16.63
C MET A 158 10.75 23.70 18.05
N GLY A 159 10.38 22.78 18.95
CA GLY A 159 10.89 22.78 20.33
C GLY A 159 12.37 22.37 20.44
N PRO A 160 13.08 22.71 21.53
CA PRO A 160 14.47 22.30 21.75
C PRO A 160 14.64 20.78 21.65
N PHE A 161 15.69 20.30 20.96
CA PHE A 161 15.90 18.86 20.83
C PHE A 161 16.11 18.18 22.20
N THR A 162 16.75 18.87 23.14
CA THR A 162 16.97 18.39 24.50
C THR A 162 15.69 18.03 25.25
N GLU A 163 14.57 18.72 24.97
CA GLU A 163 13.28 18.46 25.63
C GLU A 163 12.55 17.26 25.04
N ILE A 164 12.66 17.04 23.72
CA ILE A 164 11.99 15.94 23.02
C ILE A 164 12.85 14.67 22.94
N LYS A 165 14.16 14.77 23.12
CA LYS A 165 15.11 13.66 23.05
C LYS A 165 14.70 12.44 23.88
N PRO A 166 14.21 12.56 25.13
CA PRO A 166 13.75 11.40 25.89
C PRO A 166 12.61 10.63 25.23
N ILE A 167 11.74 11.31 24.48
CA ILE A 167 10.66 10.67 23.72
C ILE A 167 11.23 9.89 22.54
N TYR A 168 12.20 10.45 21.80
CA TYR A 168 12.86 9.71 20.72
C TYR A 168 13.64 8.49 21.23
N GLU A 169 14.32 8.61 22.37
CA GLU A 169 15.01 7.48 23.02
C GLU A 169 14.03 6.38 23.44
N MET A 170 12.89 6.75 24.03
CA MET A 170 11.81 5.81 24.35
C MET A 170 11.29 5.11 23.08
N LEU A 171 11.01 5.87 22.01
CA LEU A 171 10.52 5.31 20.76
C LEU A 171 11.56 4.40 20.09
N GLN A 172 12.84 4.73 20.14
CA GLN A 172 13.91 3.88 19.63
C GLN A 172 13.94 2.52 20.35
N GLN A 173 13.72 2.48 21.66
CA GLN A 173 13.63 1.22 22.42
C GLN A 173 12.42 0.38 22.01
N GLN A 174 11.27 1.01 21.80
CA GLN A 174 10.02 0.32 21.47
C GLN A 174 9.97 -0.15 20.01
N LEU A 175 10.48 0.67 19.09
CA LEU A 175 10.33 0.46 17.65
C LEU A 175 11.60 -0.13 17.00
N GLY A 176 12.73 -0.13 17.71
CA GLY A 176 13.97 -0.76 17.28
C GLY A 176 13.81 -2.24 16.86
N PRO A 177 13.13 -3.10 17.66
CA PRO A 177 12.87 -4.49 17.28
C PRO A 177 12.01 -4.66 16.03
N LEU A 178 11.26 -3.62 15.63
CA LEU A 178 10.43 -3.59 14.42
C LEU A 178 11.19 -3.00 13.21
N GLY A 179 12.50 -2.79 13.34
CA GLY A 179 13.35 -2.28 12.26
C GLY A 179 13.37 -0.75 12.12
N LEU A 180 12.75 0.00 13.04
CA LEU A 180 12.86 1.46 13.06
C LEU A 180 14.08 1.88 13.87
N GLN A 181 15.15 2.26 13.17
CA GLN A 181 16.35 2.83 13.79
C GLN A 181 16.32 4.35 13.64
N LEU A 182 16.26 5.05 14.77
CA LEU A 182 16.36 6.51 14.82
C LEU A 182 17.82 6.91 15.06
N ASP A 183 18.41 7.62 14.11
CA ASP A 183 19.68 8.33 14.35
C ASP A 183 19.37 9.67 15.01
N LEU A 184 19.60 9.75 16.33
CA LEU A 184 19.29 10.94 17.11
C LEU A 184 20.10 12.17 16.68
N ASN A 185 21.31 11.99 16.15
CA ASN A 185 22.11 13.11 15.65
C ASN A 185 21.50 13.66 14.36
N GLU A 186 21.05 12.76 13.49
CA GLU A 186 20.37 13.17 12.25
C GLU A 186 19.01 13.80 12.56
N VAL A 187 18.25 13.25 13.52
CA VAL A 187 16.99 13.87 13.99
C VAL A 187 17.26 15.29 14.52
N GLU A 188 18.24 15.47 15.42
CA GLU A 188 18.58 16.79 15.96
C GLU A 188 18.90 17.81 14.87
N LYS A 189 19.72 17.41 13.91
CA LYS A 189 20.16 18.24 12.78
C LYS A 189 19.02 18.55 11.80
N THR A 190 18.09 17.61 11.59
CA THR A 190 17.09 17.68 10.53
C THR A 190 15.78 18.35 10.95
N ARG A 191 15.43 18.33 12.23
CA ARG A 191 14.25 19.06 12.77
C ARG A 191 14.14 20.52 12.30
N PRO A 192 15.20 21.37 12.36
CA PRO A 192 15.10 22.73 11.84
C PRO A 192 14.92 22.80 10.32
N VAL A 193 15.45 21.84 9.56
CA VAL A 193 15.23 21.75 8.10
C VAL A 193 13.76 21.49 7.80
N ILE A 194 13.16 20.50 8.49
CA ILE A 194 11.72 20.22 8.37
C ILE A 194 10.88 21.44 8.73
N ALA A 195 11.23 22.14 9.82
CA ALA A 195 10.54 23.36 10.19
C ALA A 195 10.54 24.38 9.04
N MET A 196 11.70 24.61 8.41
CA MET A 196 11.83 25.52 7.25
C MET A 196 11.02 25.06 6.04
N MET A 197 10.96 23.76 5.73
CA MET A 197 10.13 23.23 4.63
C MET A 197 8.64 23.51 4.85
N LEU A 198 8.20 23.51 6.11
CA LEU A 198 6.80 23.66 6.51
C LEU A 198 6.38 25.11 6.77
N GLN A 199 7.22 26.09 6.44
CA GLN A 199 6.91 27.52 6.56
C GLN A 199 5.79 27.98 5.62
#